data_AF-A0A6I5NN10-F1
#
_entry.id   AF-A0A6I5NN10-F1
#
_cell.length_a   1.000
_cell.length_b   1.000
_cell.length_c   1.000
_cell.angle_alpha   90.00
_cell.angle_beta   90.00
_cell.angle_gamma   90.00
#
_symmetry.space_group_name_H-M   'P 1'
#
loop_
_entity.id
_entity.type
_entity.pdbx_description
1 polymer ?
#
loop_
_entity_poly.entity_id
_entity_poly.type
_entity_poly.pdbx_seq_one_letter_code
_entity_poly.pdbx_strand_id
1 'polypeptide(L)'
;MSGFRLHSMSPTALFVSVKSSGRLPRQALRKVRRARGGLVAMAMLSSCGPFLATSAWAQSNDLPDLSEPAQMEAPSDDAEDMPNAAPNPLDQLPGNSDADIVPSPQIPVPSPLIRPLPGSRPGFGFIEPEFDRYRLGPGDSIFVSVQRFPDLSFQATLDLQGNIILPIEGAVSLEGLTLEEAEARIRQIYNQYVVIRELDPRYGGPPDVTLTLTAQRGVEVTVLGEVERPGFYPLPEARVSTALLIAGGATNTADLRALNIQRRLTDGRVIEETVDLFTPLKEGEPLPDIRLENGDVVIIPRLDPSTISDYDPNLVSRSTLAQPEITVRFINFSTGAGNRGASTLGALDIPNGSNFVDALAQLGVSPDRANLSSVALVRFDPETGKAVQLDLNAREAFRGDLTQNPPLQDNDVIVVGRNFVTRVSYALNTITQPFRDVLGFLLFFDGIFDEGVF
;
A
#
# COMPACT_ATOMS: atom_id res chain seq x y z
N MET A 1 40.25 58.28 -14.43
CA MET A 1 39.72 59.09 -15.55
C MET A 1 38.43 58.42 -16.03
N SER A 2 37.28 59.12 -15.92
CA SER A 2 36.00 59.02 -16.69
C SER A 2 35.49 57.63 -17.15
N GLY A 3 34.32 57.08 -16.83
CA GLY A 3 33.03 57.57 -16.30
C GLY A 3 31.99 57.81 -17.40
N PHE A 4 30.99 56.93 -17.62
CA PHE A 4 29.69 57.29 -18.26
C PHE A 4 28.56 56.25 -18.02
N ARG A 5 27.35 56.78 -17.77
CA ARG A 5 26.03 56.12 -17.51
C ARG A 5 25.30 55.76 -18.82
N LEU A 6 24.33 54.84 -18.75
CA LEU A 6 23.23 54.70 -19.72
C LEU A 6 21.86 54.81 -19.03
N HIS A 7 20.92 55.49 -19.70
CA HIS A 7 19.53 55.76 -19.33
C HIS A 7 18.54 54.93 -20.18
N SER A 8 17.31 54.85 -19.68
CA SER A 8 16.11 54.14 -20.16
C SER A 8 15.43 54.75 -21.40
N MET A 9 14.55 53.98 -22.08
CA MET A 9 13.15 54.34 -22.42
C MET A 9 12.42 53.28 -23.29
N SER A 10 11.09 53.21 -23.10
CA SER A 10 10.06 52.31 -23.67
C SER A 10 9.49 52.80 -25.02
N PRO A 11 8.74 51.97 -25.79
CA PRO A 11 7.75 52.48 -26.73
C PRO A 11 6.31 52.00 -26.47
N THR A 12 5.41 52.98 -26.45
CA THR A 12 3.94 52.89 -26.56
C THR A 12 3.54 52.83 -28.05
N ALA A 13 2.53 52.03 -28.43
CA ALA A 13 1.91 52.11 -29.76
C ALA A 13 0.37 52.06 -29.70
N LEU A 14 -0.22 52.94 -30.50
CA LEU A 14 -1.59 53.44 -30.53
C LEU A 14 -2.44 52.68 -31.56
N PHE A 15 -3.72 52.47 -31.25
CA PHE A 15 -4.75 51.91 -32.13
C PHE A 15 -5.28 52.96 -33.13
N VAL A 16 -5.56 52.55 -34.38
CA VAL A 16 -6.53 53.22 -35.28
C VAL A 16 -7.38 52.19 -36.04
N SER A 17 -8.68 52.50 -36.06
CA SER A 17 -9.84 51.76 -36.55
C SER A 17 -10.21 52.15 -37.98
N VAL A 18 -10.71 51.21 -38.82
CA VAL A 18 -11.74 51.49 -39.86
C VAL A 18 -12.61 50.24 -40.11
N LYS A 19 -13.88 50.52 -40.42
CA LYS A 19 -15.13 49.74 -40.39
C LYS A 19 -15.59 49.34 -41.82
N SER A 20 -16.62 48.49 -41.91
CA SER A 20 -17.58 48.31 -43.05
C SER A 20 -17.15 47.36 -44.19
N SER A 21 -17.96 46.50 -44.83
CA SER A 21 -19.32 45.94 -44.69
C SER A 21 -19.52 44.89 -45.83
N GLY A 22 -20.50 43.98 -45.74
CA GLY A 22 -21.20 43.45 -46.93
C GLY A 22 -21.12 41.94 -47.31
N ARG A 23 -22.18 41.19 -46.94
CA ARG A 23 -22.89 40.03 -47.57
C ARG A 23 -22.18 38.96 -48.45
N LEU A 24 -22.41 37.70 -48.04
CA LEU A 24 -22.36 36.34 -48.67
C LEU A 24 -23.05 36.21 -50.07
N PRO A 25 -23.13 35.02 -50.77
CA PRO A 25 -22.37 33.73 -50.75
C PRO A 25 -22.04 33.16 -52.18
N ARG A 26 -21.31 32.02 -52.28
CA ARG A 26 -21.66 30.78 -53.04
C ARG A 26 -20.45 29.91 -53.45
N GLN A 27 -20.54 28.65 -53.02
CA GLN A 27 -20.34 27.37 -53.74
C GLN A 27 -19.06 27.06 -54.55
N ALA A 28 -18.60 25.82 -54.29
CA ALA A 28 -17.92 24.86 -55.18
C ALA A 28 -16.46 25.24 -55.55
N LEU A 29 -15.43 24.41 -55.31
CA LEU A 29 -15.21 23.08 -55.86
C LEU A 29 -13.96 22.45 -55.20
N ARG A 30 -14.11 21.21 -54.75
CA ARG A 30 -13.29 20.02 -55.09
C ARG A 30 -11.75 20.15 -55.22
N LYS A 31 -11.10 19.51 -54.23
CA LYS A 31 -9.94 18.59 -54.31
C LYS A 31 -8.71 19.00 -55.16
N VAL A 32 -7.59 19.27 -54.46
CA VAL A 32 -6.27 18.67 -54.79
C VAL A 32 -5.57 18.26 -53.50
N ARG A 33 -4.99 17.06 -53.54
CA ARG A 33 -4.33 16.30 -52.47
C ARG A 33 -2.82 16.56 -52.57
N ARG A 34 -2.14 16.96 -51.48
CA ARG A 34 -0.93 16.28 -50.92
C ARG A 34 -0.07 17.19 -50.03
N ALA A 35 0.26 16.60 -48.88
CA ALA A 35 1.56 16.53 -48.22
C ALA A 35 1.89 17.50 -47.06
N ARG A 36 2.49 16.87 -46.03
CA ARG A 36 3.15 17.38 -44.81
C ARG A 36 2.16 17.72 -43.70
N GLY A 37 2.15 17.03 -42.56
CA GLY A 37 3.31 16.72 -41.69
C GLY A 37 3.40 17.83 -40.66
N GLY A 38 2.92 17.60 -39.43
CA GLY A 38 2.84 18.64 -38.42
C GLY A 38 2.35 18.12 -37.07
N LEU A 39 3.32 17.77 -36.24
CA LEU A 39 3.28 17.60 -34.79
C LEU A 39 2.45 18.73 -34.13
N VAL A 40 1.47 18.40 -33.29
CA VAL A 40 0.82 19.36 -32.39
C VAL A 40 1.55 19.29 -31.06
N ALA A 41 2.47 20.24 -30.84
CA ALA A 41 3.04 20.52 -29.52
C ALA A 41 2.13 21.53 -28.81
N MET A 42 1.50 21.08 -27.73
CA MET A 42 0.64 21.89 -26.86
C MET A 42 1.54 22.58 -25.82
N ALA A 43 1.91 23.84 -26.08
CA ALA A 43 2.63 24.68 -25.13
C ALA A 43 1.63 25.37 -24.19
N MET A 44 1.52 24.88 -22.96
CA MET A 44 0.89 25.59 -21.84
C MET A 44 1.82 26.71 -21.38
N LEU A 45 1.38 27.95 -21.57
CA LEU A 45 2.03 29.17 -21.09
C LEU A 45 1.67 29.41 -19.62
N SER A 46 2.67 29.28 -18.74
CA SER A 46 2.65 29.80 -17.38
C SER A 46 2.61 31.33 -17.40
N SER A 47 1.57 31.92 -16.81
CA SER A 47 1.54 33.34 -16.46
C SER A 47 1.29 33.50 -14.96
N CYS A 48 2.35 33.84 -14.24
CA CYS A 48 2.35 34.29 -12.86
C CYS A 48 2.39 35.83 -12.86
N GLY A 49 1.56 36.49 -12.05
CA GLY A 49 1.61 37.94 -11.84
C GLY A 49 0.59 38.43 -10.80
N PRO A 50 0.91 39.47 -10.01
CA PRO A 50 0.62 39.52 -8.57
C PRO A 50 -0.52 40.48 -8.21
N PHE A 51 -1.06 40.34 -6.99
CA PHE A 51 -1.85 41.39 -6.34
C PHE A 51 -1.52 41.49 -4.85
N LEU A 52 -1.00 42.64 -4.44
CA LEU A 52 -0.86 43.08 -3.06
C LEU A 52 -1.60 44.42 -2.88
N ALA A 53 -2.45 44.44 -1.84
CA ALA A 53 -2.74 45.54 -0.91
C ALA A 53 -3.44 46.80 -1.48
N THR A 54 -4.33 47.54 -0.81
CA THR A 54 -4.64 47.80 0.60
C THR A 54 -6.00 48.53 0.68
N SER A 55 -6.75 48.38 1.78
CA SER A 55 -7.35 49.53 2.49
C SER A 55 -7.73 49.15 3.93
N ALA A 56 -7.35 50.03 4.85
CA ALA A 56 -7.48 49.95 6.32
C ALA A 56 -8.77 50.62 6.85
N TRP A 57 -8.78 50.91 8.17
CA TRP A 57 -9.81 51.48 9.09
C TRP A 57 -10.62 50.39 9.83
N ALA A 58 -10.27 49.93 11.05
CA ALA A 58 -10.26 50.55 12.41
C ALA A 58 -11.67 50.95 12.90
N GLN A 59 -12.14 50.76 14.14
CA GLN A 59 -11.81 49.99 15.35
C GLN A 59 -12.99 50.29 16.32
N SER A 60 -13.61 49.30 16.95
CA SER A 60 -14.41 49.51 18.17
C SER A 60 -14.55 48.21 18.97
N ASN A 61 -14.26 48.34 20.27
CA ASN A 61 -14.36 47.35 21.33
C ASN A 61 -15.76 46.72 21.41
N ASP A 62 -15.82 45.44 21.84
CA ASP A 62 -16.55 45.00 23.04
C ASP A 62 -16.52 43.46 23.13
N LEU A 63 -15.94 42.95 24.22
CA LEU A 63 -15.97 41.54 24.65
C LEU A 63 -17.01 41.41 25.77
N PRO A 64 -17.89 40.39 25.75
CA PRO A 64 -18.67 40.03 26.93
C PRO A 64 -17.98 38.94 27.76
N ASP A 65 -17.91 39.26 29.04
CA ASP A 65 -17.53 38.47 30.22
C ASP A 65 -18.55 37.35 30.51
N LEU A 66 -18.06 36.15 30.86
CA LEU A 66 -18.83 35.06 31.46
C LEU A 66 -18.02 34.38 32.58
N SER A 67 -18.05 34.99 33.76
CA SER A 67 -18.23 34.40 35.10
C SER A 67 -17.96 32.90 35.34
N GLU A 68 -17.07 32.64 36.31
CA GLU A 68 -16.82 31.36 37.03
C GLU A 68 -17.99 30.93 37.92
N PRO A 69 -18.08 29.62 38.25
CA PRO A 69 -18.62 29.24 39.55
C PRO A 69 -17.72 28.28 40.37
N ALA A 70 -17.54 28.70 41.63
CA ALA A 70 -17.71 27.95 42.89
C ALA A 70 -16.76 26.80 43.29
N GLN A 71 -16.06 27.04 44.41
CA GLN A 71 -15.52 26.04 45.34
C GLN A 71 -16.48 25.77 46.51
N MET A 72 -16.61 24.49 46.90
CA MET A 72 -17.04 23.93 48.21
C MET A 72 -17.16 22.41 47.99
N GLU A 73 -16.80 21.46 48.85
CA GLU A 73 -16.27 21.41 50.22
C GLU A 73 -15.83 19.93 50.44
N ALA A 74 -14.86 19.69 51.32
CA ALA A 74 -14.40 18.34 51.69
C ALA A 74 -15.34 17.67 52.71
N PRO A 75 -15.14 16.37 52.98
CA PRO A 75 -15.19 15.92 54.37
C PRO A 75 -13.92 15.17 54.80
N SER A 76 -13.43 15.56 55.98
CA SER A 76 -12.58 14.80 56.92
C SER A 76 -13.46 13.75 57.65
N ASP A 77 -13.05 12.80 58.48
CA ASP A 77 -11.85 12.26 59.15
C ASP A 77 -12.13 10.72 59.21
N ASP A 78 -11.19 9.79 59.40
CA ASP A 78 -10.56 9.46 60.69
C ASP A 78 -9.43 8.45 60.45
N ALA A 79 -8.30 8.70 61.11
CA ALA A 79 -7.16 7.79 61.21
C ALA A 79 -7.14 7.19 62.63
N GLU A 80 -7.05 5.87 62.73
CA GLU A 80 -6.74 5.15 63.98
C GLU A 80 -5.66 4.08 63.70
N ASP A 81 -4.47 4.39 64.21
CA ASP A 81 -3.53 3.58 65.01
C ASP A 81 -2.87 2.27 64.50
N MET A 82 -1.62 2.09 64.96
CA MET A 82 -0.53 1.19 64.53
C MET A 82 -0.71 -0.29 65.00
N PRO A 83 0.31 -1.21 65.13
CA PRO A 83 1.68 -1.36 64.58
C PRO A 83 2.07 -2.81 64.13
N ASN A 84 3.24 -2.91 63.47
CA ASN A 84 4.35 -3.90 63.54
C ASN A 84 4.16 -5.45 63.62
N ALA A 85 5.16 -6.12 63.03
CA ALA A 85 5.34 -7.54 62.73
C ALA A 85 5.31 -8.56 63.90
N ALA A 86 4.96 -9.81 63.56
CA ALA A 86 5.38 -11.04 64.25
C ALA A 86 5.19 -12.29 63.32
N PRO A 87 5.87 -13.42 63.60
CA PRO A 87 6.40 -14.36 62.59
C PRO A 87 5.55 -15.63 62.36
N ASN A 88 5.87 -16.37 61.28
CA ASN A 88 5.38 -17.72 61.04
C ASN A 88 6.19 -18.77 61.83
N PRO A 89 5.54 -19.68 62.58
CA PRO A 89 6.18 -20.86 63.12
C PRO A 89 5.56 -22.15 62.55
N LEU A 90 6.41 -23.09 62.11
CA LEU A 90 6.30 -24.54 62.35
C LEU A 90 7.66 -25.19 62.02
N ASP A 91 8.48 -25.30 63.07
CA ASP A 91 9.57 -26.26 63.32
C ASP A 91 9.00 -27.73 63.32
N GLN A 92 9.70 -28.87 63.15
CA GLN A 92 11.09 -29.30 63.35
C GLN A 92 11.25 -30.81 62.99
N LEU A 93 12.53 -31.28 62.98
CA LEU A 93 13.09 -32.63 63.25
C LEU A 93 13.62 -33.48 62.04
N PRO A 94 14.62 -34.37 62.24
CA PRO A 94 16.04 -34.06 62.36
C PRO A 94 16.93 -34.95 61.43
N GLY A 95 18.25 -34.72 61.44
CA GLY A 95 19.20 -35.38 60.55
C GLY A 95 19.39 -36.88 60.76
N ASN A 96 19.92 -37.54 59.71
CA ASN A 96 20.75 -38.73 59.77
C ASN A 96 21.67 -38.82 58.55
N SER A 97 22.84 -39.38 58.82
CA SER A 97 24.08 -39.54 58.06
C SER A 97 24.03 -40.48 56.86
N ASP A 98 24.95 -40.21 55.92
CA ASP A 98 25.76 -41.12 55.10
C ASP A 98 25.15 -42.46 54.64
N ALA A 99 24.84 -42.55 53.34
CA ALA A 99 24.92 -43.79 52.56
C ALA A 99 25.03 -43.49 51.05
N ASP A 100 26.22 -43.76 50.50
CA ASP A 100 26.56 -44.16 49.12
C ASP A 100 25.57 -43.84 47.98
N ILE A 101 25.90 -42.82 47.18
CA ILE A 101 25.40 -42.69 45.80
C ILE A 101 26.55 -42.99 44.83
N VAL A 102 26.56 -44.22 44.31
CA VAL A 102 27.39 -44.63 43.17
C VAL A 102 26.90 -43.88 41.92
N PRO A 103 27.77 -43.22 41.13
CA PRO A 103 27.35 -42.64 39.87
C PRO A 103 27.20 -43.76 38.82
N SER A 104 25.97 -43.95 38.33
CA SER A 104 25.70 -44.80 37.16
C SER A 104 26.35 -44.22 35.90
N PRO A 105 26.97 -45.04 35.03
CA PRO A 105 27.58 -44.55 33.80
C PRO A 105 26.52 -44.06 32.82
N GLN A 106 26.66 -42.82 32.34
CA GLN A 106 25.80 -42.24 31.32
C GLN A 106 26.11 -42.89 29.96
N ILE A 107 25.12 -43.58 29.37
CA ILE A 107 25.18 -44.05 27.99
C ILE A 107 24.88 -42.85 27.08
N PRO A 108 25.74 -42.51 26.09
CA PRO A 108 25.43 -41.46 25.14
C PRO A 108 24.28 -41.90 24.22
N VAL A 109 23.17 -41.17 24.26
CA VAL A 109 22.03 -41.35 23.36
C VAL A 109 22.40 -40.78 21.99
N PRO A 110 22.38 -41.56 20.89
CA PRO A 110 22.60 -41.00 19.55
C PRO A 110 21.42 -40.14 19.13
N SER A 111 21.71 -38.97 18.56
CA SER A 111 20.71 -38.04 18.03
C SER A 111 19.84 -38.70 16.96
N PRO A 112 18.50 -38.56 17.01
CA PRO A 112 17.64 -39.16 16.00
C PRO A 112 17.83 -38.46 14.65
N LEU A 113 18.03 -39.26 13.60
CA LEU A 113 17.92 -38.81 12.21
C LEU A 113 16.48 -38.35 11.97
N ILE A 114 16.24 -37.04 11.98
CA ILE A 114 14.95 -36.46 11.60
C ILE A 114 14.80 -36.64 10.09
N ARG A 115 13.89 -37.53 9.69
CA ARG A 115 13.33 -37.51 8.32
C ARG A 115 12.13 -36.58 8.33
N PRO A 116 12.00 -35.63 7.38
CA PRO A 116 10.80 -34.81 7.29
C PRO A 116 9.58 -35.69 7.01
N LEU A 117 8.51 -35.52 7.79
CA LEU A 117 7.20 -36.10 7.50
C LEU A 117 6.56 -35.34 6.33
N PRO A 118 5.93 -36.02 5.36
CA PRO A 118 5.17 -35.34 4.33
C PRO A 118 3.85 -34.85 4.95
N GLY A 119 3.64 -33.53 4.98
CA GLY A 119 2.37 -32.91 5.40
C GLY A 119 2.44 -31.87 6.51
N SER A 120 3.62 -31.43 6.94
CA SER A 120 3.72 -30.27 7.86
C SER A 120 3.32 -28.99 7.12
N ARG A 121 2.09 -28.52 7.37
CA ARG A 121 1.74 -27.11 7.14
C ARG A 121 2.68 -26.26 8.01
N PRO A 122 3.33 -25.21 7.47
CA PRO A 122 4.09 -24.28 8.30
C PRO A 122 3.16 -23.71 9.37
N GLY A 123 3.60 -23.76 10.62
CA GLY A 123 2.83 -23.25 11.75
C GLY A 123 2.71 -21.74 11.67
N PHE A 124 1.48 -21.24 11.77
CA PHE A 124 1.20 -19.83 11.98
C PHE A 124 1.88 -19.36 13.28
N GLY A 125 2.76 -18.37 13.19
CA GLY A 125 3.23 -17.59 14.35
C GLY A 125 4.73 -17.48 14.57
N PHE A 126 5.58 -18.13 13.75
CA PHE A 126 7.03 -17.91 13.82
C PHE A 126 7.53 -17.38 12.47
N ILE A 127 7.72 -16.07 12.39
CA ILE A 127 8.45 -15.46 11.29
C ILE A 127 9.88 -15.99 11.35
N GLU A 128 10.38 -16.59 10.27
CA GLU A 128 11.78 -17.04 10.23
C GLU A 128 12.71 -15.85 10.56
N PRO A 129 13.73 -16.02 11.44
CA PRO A 129 14.58 -14.90 11.91
C PRO A 129 15.26 -14.11 10.78
N GLU A 130 15.43 -14.74 9.62
CA GLU A 130 15.94 -14.13 8.39
C GLU A 130 15.04 -12.96 7.93
N PHE A 131 13.73 -13.03 8.14
CA PHE A 131 12.76 -12.00 7.71
C PHE A 131 12.50 -10.89 8.75
N ASP A 132 12.98 -11.07 9.98
CA ASP A 132 12.70 -10.16 11.10
C ASP A 132 13.83 -9.13 11.33
N ARG A 133 15.09 -9.48 10.99
CA ARG A 133 16.25 -8.64 11.36
C ARG A 133 16.81 -7.88 10.17
N TYR A 134 16.91 -6.56 10.34
CA TYR A 134 17.61 -5.72 9.39
C TYR A 134 19.11 -5.98 9.39
N ARG A 135 19.66 -6.25 8.21
CA ARG A 135 21.10 -6.40 7.98
C ARG A 135 21.60 -5.29 7.07
N LEU A 136 22.71 -4.69 7.47
CA LEU A 136 23.37 -3.66 6.70
C LEU A 136 23.86 -4.20 5.36
N GLY A 137 23.84 -3.36 4.34
CA GLY A 137 24.64 -3.62 3.15
C GLY A 137 24.72 -2.43 2.20
N PRO A 138 25.22 -2.66 0.96
CA PRO A 138 25.53 -1.58 0.03
C PRO A 138 24.40 -0.57 -0.16
N GLY A 139 24.72 0.72 -0.06
CA GLY A 139 23.78 1.83 -0.19
C GLY A 139 23.17 2.35 1.11
N ASP A 140 23.29 1.61 2.22
CA ASP A 140 22.83 2.06 3.53
C ASP A 140 23.67 3.22 4.04
N SER A 141 23.02 4.22 4.65
CA SER A 141 23.70 5.36 5.25
C SER A 141 23.57 5.32 6.76
N ILE A 142 24.70 5.33 7.45
CA ILE A 142 24.78 5.31 8.89
C ILE A 142 25.41 6.60 9.42
N PHE A 143 25.02 6.96 10.64
CA PHE A 143 25.71 7.95 11.44
C PHE A 143 26.32 7.25 12.65
N VAL A 144 27.62 7.47 12.83
CA VAL A 144 28.38 6.95 13.97
C VAL A 144 28.70 8.14 14.87
N SER A 145 28.24 8.06 16.11
CA SER A 145 28.54 9.04 17.15
C SER A 145 29.49 8.42 18.16
N VAL A 146 30.64 9.04 18.38
CA VAL A 146 31.61 8.62 19.40
C VAL A 146 31.59 9.65 20.54
N GLN A 147 31.05 9.26 21.68
CA GLN A 147 30.91 10.16 22.82
C GLN A 147 32.29 10.64 23.28
N ARG A 148 32.41 11.95 23.56
CA ARG A 148 33.66 12.65 23.94
C ARG A 148 34.69 12.81 22.82
N PHE A 149 34.46 12.24 21.64
CA PHE A 149 35.37 12.31 20.50
C PHE A 149 34.61 12.72 19.23
N PRO A 150 34.12 13.97 19.13
CA PRO A 150 33.33 14.43 17.99
C PRO A 150 34.09 14.35 16.66
N ASP A 151 35.43 14.42 16.69
CA ASP A 151 36.28 14.27 15.50
C ASP A 151 36.27 12.84 14.93
N LEU A 152 35.82 11.86 15.72
CA LEU A 152 35.62 10.46 15.32
C LEU A 152 34.16 10.12 14.99
N SER A 153 33.25 11.09 15.16
CA SER A 153 31.87 10.97 14.73
C SER A 153 31.77 11.32 13.26
N PHE A 154 31.07 10.48 12.48
CA PHE A 154 30.98 10.67 11.04
C PHE A 154 29.69 10.08 10.50
N GLN A 155 29.30 10.55 9.31
CA GLN A 155 28.27 9.93 8.50
C GLN A 155 28.93 9.24 7.32
N ALA A 156 28.55 8.00 7.04
CA ALA A 156 29.06 7.25 5.91
C ALA A 156 27.95 6.43 5.25
N THR A 157 28.12 6.20 3.96
CA THR A 157 27.29 5.28 3.17
C THR A 157 28.12 4.04 2.84
N LEU A 158 27.53 2.86 3.00
CA LEU A 158 28.16 1.59 2.64
C LEU A 158 28.38 1.55 1.13
N ASP A 159 29.61 1.29 0.70
CA ASP A 159 29.97 1.16 -0.71
C ASP A 159 29.44 -0.14 -1.35
N LEU A 160 29.73 -0.36 -2.63
CA LEU A 160 29.27 -1.53 -3.39
C LEU A 160 29.84 -2.86 -2.85
N GLN A 161 30.88 -2.80 -2.03
CA GLN A 161 31.52 -3.92 -1.36
C GLN A 161 31.10 -3.99 0.12
N GLY A 162 30.12 -3.18 0.53
CA GLY A 162 29.59 -3.14 1.88
C GLY A 162 30.55 -2.58 2.93
N ASN A 163 31.52 -1.77 2.51
CA ASN A 163 32.49 -1.12 3.40
C ASN A 163 32.13 0.33 3.66
N ILE A 164 32.62 0.84 4.78
CA ILE A 164 32.63 2.27 5.12
C ILE A 164 34.06 2.74 5.39
N ILE A 165 34.30 4.04 5.25
CA ILE A 165 35.58 4.65 5.61
C ILE A 165 35.47 5.16 7.04
N LEU A 166 36.12 4.46 7.98
CA LEU A 166 36.30 4.95 9.34
C LEU A 166 37.46 5.94 9.40
N PRO A 167 37.31 7.06 10.12
CA PRO A 167 38.44 7.85 10.59
C PRO A 167 39.49 6.96 11.26
N ILE A 168 40.77 7.19 10.96
CA ILE A 168 41.95 6.50 11.52
C ILE A 168 42.19 5.07 11.01
N GLU A 169 41.17 4.24 10.81
CA GLU A 169 41.33 2.85 10.32
C GLU A 169 41.24 2.71 8.79
N GLY A 170 40.42 3.54 8.13
CA GLY A 170 40.13 3.41 6.71
C GLY A 170 38.96 2.47 6.43
N ALA A 171 39.06 1.64 5.39
CA ALA A 171 37.94 0.82 4.91
C ALA A 171 37.62 -0.35 5.86
N VAL A 172 36.37 -0.45 6.31
CA VAL A 172 35.87 -1.52 7.20
C VAL A 172 34.57 -2.08 6.65
N SER A 173 34.49 -3.41 6.54
CA SER A 173 33.28 -4.11 6.10
C SER A 173 32.24 -4.19 7.22
N LEU A 174 31.00 -3.82 6.88
CA LEU A 174 29.82 -3.95 7.75
C LEU A 174 28.69 -4.74 7.07
N GLU A 175 28.95 -5.33 5.91
CA GLU A 175 27.95 -6.07 5.15
C GLU A 175 27.40 -7.27 5.94
N GLY A 176 26.08 -7.43 5.93
CA GLY A 176 25.38 -8.55 6.57
C GLY A 176 25.27 -8.43 8.10
N LEU A 177 25.95 -7.47 8.72
CA LEU A 177 25.88 -7.23 10.16
C LEU A 177 24.57 -6.54 10.55
N THR A 178 24.05 -6.86 11.73
CA THR A 178 23.02 -6.02 12.35
C THR A 178 23.64 -4.69 12.83
N LEU A 179 22.79 -3.72 13.19
CA LEU A 179 23.27 -2.43 13.70
C LEU A 179 24.09 -2.61 14.99
N GLU A 180 23.68 -3.53 15.85
CA GLU A 180 24.35 -3.85 17.11
C GLU A 180 25.70 -4.52 16.86
N GLU A 181 25.76 -5.46 15.92
CA GLU A 181 27.00 -6.14 15.52
C GLU A 181 27.99 -5.15 14.89
N ALA A 182 27.49 -4.26 14.03
CA ALA A 182 28.29 -3.20 13.42
C ALA A 182 28.82 -2.19 14.45
N GLU A 183 27.99 -1.77 15.40
CA GLU A 183 28.39 -0.89 16.50
C GLU A 183 29.48 -1.54 17.35
N ALA A 184 29.29 -2.81 17.73
CA ALA A 184 30.29 -3.56 18.49
C ALA A 184 31.61 -3.70 17.72
N ARG A 185 31.55 -3.90 16.40
CA ARG A 185 32.72 -3.98 15.53
C ARG A 185 33.49 -2.65 15.48
N ILE A 186 32.79 -1.53 15.28
CA ILE A 186 33.41 -0.19 15.25
C ILE A 186 34.00 0.16 16.61
N ARG A 187 33.28 -0.13 17.71
CA ARG A 187 33.78 0.04 19.07
C ARG A 187 35.08 -0.73 19.30
N GLN A 188 35.13 -1.99 18.85
CA GLN A 188 36.34 -2.81 18.97
C GLN A 188 37.53 -2.21 18.22
N ILE A 189 37.31 -1.63 17.04
CA ILE A 189 38.35 -0.96 16.25
C ILE A 189 38.84 0.29 16.99
N TYR A 190 37.92 1.17 17.42
CA TYR A 190 38.30 2.40 18.12
C TYR A 190 38.97 2.15 19.47
N ASN A 191 38.66 1.07 20.17
CA ASN A 191 39.37 0.67 21.39
C ASN A 191 40.88 0.50 21.19
N GLN A 192 41.36 0.22 19.97
CA GLN A 192 42.78 0.05 19.67
C GLN A 192 43.52 1.38 19.52
N TYR A 193 42.82 2.45 19.11
CA TYR A 193 43.40 3.75 18.79
C TYR A 193 43.08 4.82 19.85
N VAL A 194 41.91 4.71 20.47
CA VAL A 194 41.43 5.61 21.52
C VAL A 194 41.75 4.99 22.87
N VAL A 195 43.04 5.01 23.21
CA VAL A 195 43.47 4.72 24.58
C VAL A 195 43.32 6.01 25.37
N ILE A 196 42.33 6.08 26.28
CA ILE A 196 42.37 7.06 27.36
C ILE A 196 43.54 6.64 28.24
N ARG A 197 44.75 7.10 27.92
CA ARG A 197 45.91 7.00 28.81
C ARG A 197 45.56 7.85 30.02
N GLU A 198 45.04 7.17 31.03
CA GLU A 198 45.15 7.46 32.46
C GLU A 198 45.76 8.85 32.77
N LEU A 199 44.93 9.89 32.77
CA LEU A 199 45.17 11.02 33.65
C LEU A 199 44.11 11.12 34.76
N ASP A 200 43.00 10.39 34.66
CA ASP A 200 42.01 10.33 35.73
C ASP A 200 41.24 8.98 35.73
N PRO A 201 41.37 8.16 36.79
CA PRO A 201 40.63 6.91 36.98
C PRO A 201 39.10 7.07 36.97
N ARG A 202 38.58 8.30 37.05
CA ARG A 202 37.15 8.61 36.98
C ARG A 202 36.60 8.68 35.56
N TYR A 203 37.48 8.77 34.55
CA TYR A 203 37.10 8.94 33.13
C TYR A 203 37.67 7.85 32.21
N GLY A 204 38.27 6.80 32.78
CA GLY A 204 38.80 5.67 32.03
C GLY A 204 37.70 4.68 31.65
N GLY A 205 37.46 4.51 30.36
CA GLY A 205 36.56 3.51 29.81
C GLY A 205 36.64 3.47 28.29
N PRO A 206 36.20 2.38 27.64
CA PRO A 206 36.14 2.33 26.18
C PRO A 206 35.29 3.48 25.63
N PRO A 207 35.61 4.02 24.43
CA PRO A 207 34.73 4.96 23.74
C PRO A 207 33.30 4.41 23.66
N ASP A 208 32.35 5.24 24.07
CA ASP A 208 30.94 4.93 23.87
C ASP A 208 30.57 5.30 22.43
N VAL A 209 30.27 4.27 21.64
CA VAL A 209 29.95 4.38 20.22
C VAL A 209 28.48 4.07 20.08
N THR A 210 27.74 4.98 19.47
CA THR A 210 26.34 4.78 19.08
C THR A 210 26.25 4.81 17.57
N LEU A 211 25.63 3.78 16.98
CA LEU A 211 25.36 3.72 15.55
C LEU A 211 23.88 3.96 15.30
N THR A 212 23.56 4.74 14.27
CA THR A 212 22.17 4.98 13.85
C THR A 212 22.05 4.85 12.33
N LEU A 213 21.04 4.11 11.86
CA LEU A 213 20.71 4.05 10.44
C LEU A 213 20.01 5.37 10.05
N THR A 214 20.68 6.19 9.23
CA THR A 214 20.14 7.47 8.75
C THR A 214 19.32 7.34 7.48
N ALA A 215 19.66 6.40 6.62
CA ALA A 215 18.86 6.03 5.45
C ALA A 215 19.06 4.55 5.15
N GLN A 216 17.96 3.84 4.95
CA GLN A 216 17.94 2.47 4.45
C GLN A 216 18.01 2.49 2.93
N ARG A 217 18.74 1.54 2.33
CA ARG A 217 18.71 1.30 0.89
C ARG A 217 17.33 0.86 0.43
N GLY A 218 16.90 1.38 -0.72
CA GLY A 218 15.75 0.80 -1.41
C GLY A 218 16.07 -0.63 -1.85
N VAL A 219 15.05 -1.48 -1.89
CA VAL A 219 15.16 -2.85 -2.41
C VAL A 219 14.27 -3.01 -3.64
N GLU A 220 14.64 -3.85 -4.58
CA GLU A 220 13.74 -4.26 -5.66
C GLU A 220 13.14 -5.61 -5.34
N VAL A 221 11.81 -5.71 -5.38
CA VAL A 221 11.09 -6.98 -5.14
C VAL A 221 10.18 -7.30 -6.32
N THR A 222 9.81 -8.57 -6.44
CA THR A 222 8.82 -9.01 -7.43
C THR A 222 7.50 -9.29 -6.72
N VAL A 223 6.40 -8.68 -7.15
CA VAL A 223 5.05 -8.95 -6.62
C VAL A 223 4.23 -9.67 -7.68
N LEU A 224 3.68 -10.84 -7.34
CA LEU A 224 2.95 -11.72 -8.25
C LEU A 224 1.63 -12.20 -7.63
N GLY A 225 0.75 -12.73 -8.49
CA GLY A 225 -0.51 -13.35 -8.09
C GLY A 225 -1.68 -12.37 -8.11
N GLU A 226 -2.60 -12.48 -7.14
CA GLU A 226 -3.87 -11.76 -7.09
C GLU A 226 -3.72 -10.33 -6.54
N VAL A 227 -2.98 -9.50 -7.28
CA VAL A 227 -2.83 -8.06 -7.05
C VAL A 227 -3.27 -7.28 -8.28
N GLU A 228 -3.58 -5.99 -8.12
CA GLU A 228 -4.01 -5.14 -9.24
C GLU A 228 -2.97 -5.14 -10.37
N ARG A 229 -1.68 -4.97 -10.00
CA ARG A 229 -0.58 -4.88 -10.96
C ARG A 229 0.60 -5.77 -10.55
N PRO A 230 0.67 -7.01 -11.05
CA PRO A 230 1.86 -7.85 -10.87
C PRO A 230 3.08 -7.23 -11.58
N GLY A 231 4.27 -7.33 -10.98
CA GLY A 231 5.49 -6.76 -11.56
C GLY A 231 6.67 -6.60 -10.61
N PHE A 232 7.67 -5.86 -11.06
CA PHE A 232 8.87 -5.52 -10.29
C PHE A 232 8.71 -4.13 -9.67
N TYR A 233 9.01 -4.01 -8.38
CA TYR A 233 8.77 -2.81 -7.61
C TYR A 233 10.02 -2.38 -6.82
N PRO A 234 10.55 -1.17 -7.07
CA PRO A 234 11.50 -0.55 -6.17
C PRO A 234 10.77 -0.06 -4.92
N LEU A 235 11.15 -0.58 -3.77
CA LEU A 235 10.58 -0.23 -2.47
C LEU A 235 11.50 0.73 -1.73
N PRO A 236 11.02 1.94 -1.37
CA PRO A 236 11.75 2.82 -0.47
C PRO A 236 11.78 2.27 0.95
N GLU A 237 10.67 1.64 1.38
CA GLU A 237 10.56 0.90 2.63
C GLU A 237 10.39 -0.58 2.33
N ALA A 238 11.33 -1.40 2.77
CA ALA A 238 11.38 -2.82 2.46
C ALA A 238 10.39 -3.62 3.31
N ARG A 239 9.09 -3.42 3.10
CA ARG A 239 7.98 -4.06 3.84
C ARG A 239 6.96 -4.68 2.90
N VAL A 240 6.36 -5.79 3.32
CA VAL A 240 5.32 -6.50 2.54
C VAL A 240 4.08 -5.64 2.31
N SER A 241 3.61 -4.93 3.34
CA SER A 241 2.44 -4.04 3.23
C SER A 241 2.67 -2.91 2.22
N THR A 242 3.87 -2.32 2.22
CA THR A 242 4.28 -1.30 1.25
C THR A 242 4.35 -1.88 -0.16
N ALA A 243 4.89 -3.08 -0.32
CA ALA A 243 4.95 -3.76 -1.62
C ALA A 243 3.55 -3.99 -2.20
N LEU A 244 2.62 -4.48 -1.37
CA LEU A 244 1.24 -4.71 -1.77
C LEU A 244 0.54 -3.40 -2.18
N LEU A 245 0.73 -2.32 -1.40
CA LEU A 245 0.13 -1.02 -1.69
C LEU A 245 0.64 -0.42 -3.00
N ILE A 246 1.95 -0.48 -3.26
CA ILE A 246 2.54 0.04 -4.51
C ILE A 246 2.09 -0.81 -5.71
N ALA A 247 1.89 -2.11 -5.52
CA ALA A 247 1.31 -3.01 -6.52
C ALA A 247 -0.17 -2.73 -6.83
N GLY A 248 -0.78 -1.74 -6.16
CA GLY A 248 -2.17 -1.36 -6.34
C GLY A 248 -3.12 -2.10 -5.40
N GLY A 249 -2.61 -2.85 -4.43
CA GLY A 249 -3.43 -3.62 -3.49
C GLY A 249 -3.82 -5.01 -4.00
N ALA A 250 -4.36 -5.81 -3.09
CA ALA A 250 -4.90 -7.13 -3.39
C ALA A 250 -6.25 -7.04 -4.10
N THR A 251 -6.50 -7.98 -5.00
CA THR A 251 -7.82 -8.11 -5.64
C THR A 251 -8.83 -8.73 -4.68
N ASN A 252 -10.12 -8.68 -5.01
CA ASN A 252 -11.18 -9.31 -4.21
C ASN A 252 -11.14 -10.85 -4.23
N THR A 253 -10.30 -11.45 -5.08
CA THR A 253 -10.07 -12.90 -5.20
C THR A 253 -8.77 -13.36 -4.55
N ALA A 254 -8.03 -12.46 -3.90
CA ALA A 254 -6.79 -12.79 -3.19
C ALA A 254 -7.05 -13.59 -1.91
N ASP A 255 -6.14 -14.50 -1.54
CA ASP A 255 -6.09 -15.07 -0.20
C ASP A 255 -4.99 -14.39 0.63
N LEU A 256 -5.41 -13.47 1.49
CA LEU A 256 -4.51 -12.73 2.37
C LEU A 256 -4.06 -13.53 3.61
N ARG A 257 -4.54 -14.76 3.80
CA ARG A 257 -4.11 -15.63 4.93
C ARG A 257 -2.80 -16.37 4.66
N ALA A 258 -2.44 -16.49 3.38
CA ALA A 258 -1.38 -17.39 2.92
C ALA A 258 -0.44 -16.71 1.91
N LEU A 259 -0.16 -15.43 2.11
CA LEU A 259 0.81 -14.71 1.28
C LEU A 259 2.18 -15.38 1.42
N ASN A 260 2.81 -15.76 0.31
CA ASN A 260 4.09 -16.47 0.32
C ASN A 260 5.21 -15.51 -0.10
N ILE A 261 6.28 -15.47 0.69
CA ILE A 261 7.48 -14.70 0.41
C ILE A 261 8.61 -15.68 0.14
N GLN A 262 9.18 -15.62 -1.05
CA GLN A 262 10.33 -16.42 -1.43
C GLN A 262 11.59 -15.55 -1.38
N ARG A 263 12.55 -15.96 -0.55
CA ARG A 263 13.87 -15.33 -0.47
C ARG A 263 14.94 -16.28 -0.96
N ARG A 264 15.82 -15.78 -1.83
CA ARG A 264 17.00 -16.52 -2.27
C ARG A 264 18.21 -16.12 -1.43
N LEU A 265 18.74 -17.08 -0.67
CA LEU A 265 19.94 -16.90 0.12
C LEU A 265 21.20 -16.88 -0.76
N THR A 266 22.30 -16.40 -0.18
CA THR A 266 23.62 -16.32 -0.83
C THR A 266 24.19 -17.69 -1.22
N ASP A 267 23.80 -18.76 -0.52
CA ASP A 267 24.15 -20.14 -0.85
C ASP A 267 23.31 -20.74 -2.00
N GLY A 268 22.36 -19.97 -2.55
CA GLY A 268 21.48 -20.34 -3.64
C GLY A 268 20.22 -21.09 -3.21
N ARG A 269 20.03 -21.36 -1.91
CA ARG A 269 18.77 -21.92 -1.39
C ARG A 269 17.66 -20.89 -1.47
N VAL A 270 16.44 -21.36 -1.68
CA VAL A 270 15.22 -20.56 -1.57
C VAL A 270 14.51 -20.97 -0.30
N ILE A 271 14.26 -19.99 0.58
CA ILE A 271 13.42 -20.14 1.76
C ILE A 271 12.06 -19.49 1.47
N GLU A 272 11.01 -20.02 2.08
CA GLU A 272 9.64 -19.53 1.91
C GLU A 272 9.04 -19.21 3.27
N GLU A 273 8.45 -18.03 3.38
CA GLU A 273 7.72 -17.59 4.57
C GLU A 273 6.25 -17.35 4.20
N THR A 274 5.33 -17.93 4.98
CA THR A 274 3.89 -17.73 4.78
C THR A 274 3.37 -16.73 5.80
N VAL A 275 2.77 -15.65 5.31
CA VAL A 275 2.29 -14.52 6.13
C VAL A 275 0.78 -14.41 6.03
N ASP A 276 0.15 -14.25 7.20
CA ASP A 276 -1.28 -13.95 7.33
C ASP A 276 -1.50 -12.46 7.58
N LEU A 277 -2.07 -11.78 6.60
CA LEU A 277 -2.51 -10.38 6.70
C LEU A 277 -4.01 -10.24 6.95
N PHE A 278 -4.79 -11.33 6.82
CA PHE A 278 -6.24 -11.31 6.97
C PHE A 278 -6.66 -11.41 8.44
N THR A 279 -6.09 -12.34 9.20
CA THR A 279 -6.46 -12.55 10.60
C THR A 279 -6.22 -11.29 11.46
N PRO A 280 -5.05 -10.62 11.38
CA PRO A 280 -4.85 -9.37 12.11
C PRO A 280 -5.81 -8.25 11.68
N LEU A 281 -6.12 -8.17 10.38
CA LEU A 281 -7.12 -7.21 9.87
C LEU A 281 -8.52 -7.47 10.46
N LYS A 282 -8.91 -8.74 10.57
CA LYS A 282 -10.18 -9.18 11.15
C LYS A 282 -10.26 -8.95 12.66
N GLU A 283 -9.15 -9.16 13.36
CA GLU A 283 -9.08 -9.09 14.83
C GLU A 283 -8.69 -7.70 15.35
N GLY A 284 -8.25 -6.80 14.46
CA GLY A 284 -7.78 -5.45 14.81
C GLY A 284 -6.39 -5.44 15.43
N GLU A 285 -5.56 -6.44 15.12
CA GLU A 285 -4.19 -6.55 15.57
C GLU A 285 -3.22 -5.85 14.61
N PRO A 286 -2.01 -5.44 15.08
CA PRO A 286 -0.98 -4.94 14.20
C PRO A 286 -0.64 -5.95 13.10
N LEU A 287 -0.55 -5.48 11.85
CA LEU A 287 -0.08 -6.33 10.75
C LEU A 287 1.36 -6.81 11.02
N PRO A 288 1.71 -8.04 10.60
CA PRO A 288 3.08 -8.53 10.68
C PRO A 288 4.06 -7.58 9.99
N ASP A 289 5.10 -7.14 10.72
CA ASP A 289 6.14 -6.25 10.18
C ASP A 289 7.24 -7.07 9.49
N ILE A 290 6.88 -7.66 8.35
CA ILE A 290 7.80 -8.51 7.58
C ILE A 290 8.68 -7.64 6.68
N ARG A 291 10.00 -7.76 6.89
CA ARG A 291 10.99 -7.04 6.10
C ARG A 291 11.37 -7.83 4.86
N LEU A 292 11.35 -7.15 3.72
CA LEU A 292 11.78 -7.69 2.44
C LEU A 292 13.26 -7.38 2.19
N GLU A 293 13.90 -8.23 1.41
CA GLU A 293 15.25 -8.04 0.90
C GLU A 293 15.25 -7.90 -0.62
N ASN A 294 16.37 -7.44 -1.15
CA ASN A 294 16.52 -7.26 -2.59
C ASN A 294 16.44 -8.61 -3.31
N GLY A 295 15.53 -8.72 -4.27
CA GLY A 295 15.27 -9.95 -5.03
C GLY A 295 14.20 -10.86 -4.42
N ASP A 296 13.58 -10.49 -3.30
CA ASP A 296 12.47 -11.24 -2.75
C ASP A 296 11.28 -11.27 -3.72
N VAL A 297 10.55 -12.40 -3.71
CA VAL A 297 9.32 -12.59 -4.51
C VAL A 297 8.15 -12.73 -3.56
N VAL A 298 7.20 -11.81 -3.65
CA VAL A 298 5.96 -11.79 -2.88
C VAL A 298 4.84 -12.32 -3.76
N ILE A 299 4.25 -13.45 -3.37
CA ILE A 299 3.20 -14.14 -4.13
C ILE A 299 1.91 -14.10 -3.32
N ILE A 300 0.89 -13.46 -3.89
CA ILE A 300 -0.44 -13.41 -3.31
C ILE A 300 -1.28 -14.50 -3.99
N PRO A 301 -1.59 -15.61 -3.32
CA PRO A 301 -2.37 -16.67 -3.93
C PRO A 301 -3.82 -16.25 -4.13
N ARG A 302 -4.52 -17.02 -4.97
CA ARG A 302 -5.96 -16.93 -5.12
C ARG A 302 -6.69 -17.66 -4.00
N LEU A 303 -7.79 -17.06 -3.57
CA LEU A 303 -8.72 -17.63 -2.60
C LEU A 303 -9.33 -18.92 -3.13
N ASP A 304 -9.10 -20.02 -2.41
CA ASP A 304 -9.74 -21.30 -2.70
C ASP A 304 -11.24 -21.21 -2.32
N PRO A 305 -12.18 -21.44 -3.27
CA PRO A 305 -13.61 -21.38 -3.01
C PRO A 305 -14.09 -22.30 -1.88
N SER A 306 -13.38 -23.41 -1.62
CA SER A 306 -13.71 -24.35 -0.55
C SER A 306 -13.46 -23.79 0.86
N THR A 307 -12.69 -22.70 0.97
CA THR A 307 -12.28 -22.08 2.23
C THR A 307 -12.95 -20.73 2.53
N ILE A 308 -13.96 -20.35 1.72
CA ILE A 308 -14.69 -19.08 1.81
C ILE A 308 -15.43 -18.94 3.15
N SER A 309 -15.83 -20.02 3.83
CA SER A 309 -16.63 -19.94 5.06
C SER A 309 -16.00 -19.08 6.16
N ASP A 310 -14.67 -19.05 6.21
CA ASP A 310 -13.90 -18.40 7.28
C ASP A 310 -13.18 -17.13 6.79
N TYR A 311 -13.39 -16.76 5.52
CA TYR A 311 -12.80 -15.60 4.86
C TYR A 311 -13.90 -14.62 4.46
N ASP A 312 -13.75 -13.34 4.79
CA ASP A 312 -14.72 -12.29 4.42
C ASP A 312 -14.14 -11.39 3.33
N PRO A 313 -14.50 -11.60 2.05
CA PRO A 313 -14.03 -10.76 0.95
C PRO A 313 -14.48 -9.30 1.07
N ASN A 314 -15.62 -9.03 1.74
CA ASN A 314 -16.11 -7.67 1.88
C ASN A 314 -15.24 -6.86 2.84
N LEU A 315 -14.79 -7.48 3.93
CA LEU A 315 -13.84 -6.87 4.86
C LEU A 315 -12.55 -6.47 4.12
N VAL A 316 -12.04 -7.37 3.28
CA VAL A 316 -10.80 -7.15 2.51
C VAL A 316 -10.99 -6.03 1.50
N SER A 317 -12.07 -6.06 0.71
CA SER A 317 -12.38 -5.06 -0.32
C SER A 317 -12.47 -3.62 0.20
N ARG A 318 -12.76 -3.44 1.50
CA ARG A 318 -12.89 -2.15 2.18
C ARG A 318 -11.66 -1.76 2.99
N SER A 319 -10.64 -2.61 3.00
CA SER A 319 -9.40 -2.39 3.73
C SER A 319 -8.40 -1.60 2.89
N THR A 320 -7.36 -1.08 3.54
CA THR A 320 -6.22 -0.44 2.86
C THR A 320 -5.26 -1.44 2.19
N LEU A 321 -5.52 -2.74 2.32
CA LEU A 321 -4.72 -3.81 1.70
C LEU A 321 -5.27 -4.23 0.33
N ALA A 322 -6.53 -3.93 0.04
CA ALA A 322 -7.13 -4.19 -1.25
C ALA A 322 -6.92 -3.03 -2.22
N GLN A 323 -7.17 -3.30 -3.50
CA GLN A 323 -7.21 -2.24 -4.50
C GLN A 323 -8.26 -1.18 -4.14
N PRO A 324 -7.94 0.12 -4.25
CA PRO A 324 -8.81 1.19 -3.76
C PRO A 324 -10.02 1.41 -4.67
N GLU A 325 -9.89 1.10 -5.97
CA GLU A 325 -10.91 1.28 -6.98
C GLU A 325 -11.13 -0.03 -7.76
N ILE A 326 -12.33 -0.18 -8.31
CA ILE A 326 -12.70 -1.23 -9.26
C ILE A 326 -13.28 -0.58 -10.50
N THR A 327 -13.04 -1.19 -11.66
CA THR A 327 -13.61 -0.73 -12.92
C THR A 327 -14.80 -1.59 -13.28
N VAL A 328 -15.97 -0.98 -13.32
CA VAL A 328 -17.22 -1.63 -13.76
C VAL A 328 -17.59 -1.11 -15.14
N ARG A 329 -18.01 -2.01 -16.03
CA ARG A 329 -18.45 -1.63 -17.37
C ARG A 329 -19.96 -1.49 -17.39
N PHE A 330 -20.43 -0.45 -18.05
CA PHE A 330 -21.84 -0.17 -18.16
C PHE A 330 -22.28 -0.10 -19.62
N ILE A 331 -23.43 -0.71 -19.88
CA ILE A 331 -24.05 -0.77 -21.19
C ILE A 331 -25.45 -0.18 -21.07
N ASN A 332 -25.61 1.03 -21.61
CA ASN A 332 -26.88 1.72 -21.60
C ASN A 332 -27.13 2.49 -22.89
N PHE A 333 -28.41 2.54 -23.26
CA PHE A 333 -28.97 3.49 -24.19
C PHE A 333 -29.95 4.37 -23.44
N SER A 334 -29.47 5.52 -22.95
CA SER A 334 -30.34 6.64 -22.68
C SER A 334 -30.12 7.67 -23.77
N THR A 335 -31.18 7.91 -24.53
CA THR A 335 -31.27 8.72 -25.74
C THR A 335 -30.64 10.12 -25.58
N GLY A 336 -29.42 10.28 -26.07
CA GLY A 336 -28.87 11.59 -26.45
C GLY A 336 -29.40 11.99 -27.83
N ALA A 337 -30.11 13.11 -27.88
CA ALA A 337 -30.79 13.62 -29.05
C ALA A 337 -29.89 13.70 -30.30
N GLY A 338 -30.36 13.09 -31.39
CA GLY A 338 -30.05 13.56 -32.75
C GLY A 338 -28.71 13.17 -33.35
N ASN A 339 -28.33 11.89 -33.37
CA ASN A 339 -27.81 11.20 -34.57
C ASN A 339 -27.32 9.79 -34.23
N ARG A 340 -28.05 8.78 -34.73
CA ARG A 340 -27.70 7.33 -34.81
C ARG A 340 -27.50 6.65 -33.44
N GLY A 341 -28.17 5.52 -33.24
CA GLY A 341 -28.14 4.75 -32.00
C GLY A 341 -26.75 4.21 -31.67
N ALA A 342 -25.92 5.05 -31.05
CA ALA A 342 -24.66 4.66 -30.45
C ALA A 342 -24.92 4.11 -29.03
N SER A 343 -24.60 2.84 -28.84
CA SER A 343 -24.49 2.24 -27.50
C SER A 343 -23.34 2.96 -26.81
N THR A 344 -23.57 3.64 -25.70
CA THR A 344 -22.44 4.15 -24.91
C THR A 344 -21.98 3.00 -24.02
N LEU A 345 -20.98 2.26 -24.50
CA LEU A 345 -20.14 1.44 -23.64
C LEU A 345 -19.30 2.41 -22.81
N GLY A 346 -19.45 2.37 -21.49
CA GLY A 346 -18.68 3.19 -20.56
C GLY A 346 -17.97 2.30 -19.55
N ALA A 347 -16.74 2.66 -19.19
CA ALA A 347 -16.10 2.18 -17.97
C ALA A 347 -16.38 3.20 -16.86
N LEU A 348 -16.63 2.70 -15.66
CA LEU A 348 -16.87 3.49 -14.47
C LEU A 348 -15.93 2.99 -13.38
N ASP A 349 -15.00 3.85 -12.99
CA ASP A 349 -14.14 3.61 -11.84
C ASP A 349 -14.89 4.05 -10.58
N ILE A 350 -15.03 3.11 -9.65
CA ILE A 350 -15.75 3.30 -8.39
C ILE A 350 -14.89 2.77 -7.23
N PRO A 351 -15.07 3.28 -6.01
CA PRO A 351 -14.39 2.74 -4.84
C PRO A 351 -14.63 1.23 -4.69
N ASN A 352 -13.59 0.50 -4.28
CA ASN A 352 -13.76 -0.93 -3.96
C ASN A 352 -14.70 -1.10 -2.76
N GLY A 353 -15.48 -2.18 -2.78
CA GLY A 353 -16.58 -2.41 -1.81
C GLY A 353 -17.87 -1.64 -2.12
N SER A 354 -17.94 -0.89 -3.22
CA SER A 354 -19.19 -0.29 -3.74
C SER A 354 -20.21 -1.35 -4.15
N ASN A 355 -21.49 -0.98 -4.05
CA ASN A 355 -22.62 -1.82 -4.44
C ASN A 355 -23.26 -1.37 -5.76
N PHE A 356 -24.20 -2.17 -6.23
CA PHE A 356 -24.94 -1.91 -7.47
C PHE A 356 -25.64 -0.55 -7.52
N VAL A 357 -26.28 -0.12 -6.42
CA VAL A 357 -26.94 1.19 -6.34
C VAL A 357 -25.93 2.34 -6.40
N ASP A 358 -24.77 2.20 -5.76
CA ASP A 358 -23.70 3.22 -5.78
C ASP A 358 -23.25 3.49 -7.23
N ALA A 359 -23.03 2.43 -8.01
CA ALA A 359 -22.66 2.54 -9.42
C ALA A 359 -23.75 3.22 -10.26
N LEU A 360 -25.03 2.86 -10.07
CA LEU A 360 -26.14 3.49 -10.79
C LEU A 360 -26.31 4.96 -10.42
N ALA A 361 -26.10 5.31 -9.15
CA ALA A 361 -26.15 6.69 -8.68
C ALA A 361 -25.06 7.55 -9.32
N GLN A 362 -23.83 7.04 -9.42
CA GLN A 362 -22.71 7.72 -10.07
C GLN A 362 -22.93 7.91 -11.58
N LEU A 363 -23.63 6.97 -12.23
CA LEU A 363 -24.02 7.08 -13.65
C LEU A 363 -25.21 8.05 -13.88
N GLY A 364 -25.79 8.63 -12.82
CA GLY A 364 -26.94 9.54 -12.94
C GLY A 364 -28.21 8.86 -13.44
N VAL A 365 -28.31 7.53 -13.30
CA VAL A 365 -29.43 6.75 -13.82
C VAL A 365 -30.59 6.85 -12.84
N SER A 366 -31.59 7.70 -13.16
CA SER A 366 -32.76 7.88 -12.30
C SER A 366 -33.76 6.71 -12.44
N PRO A 367 -34.28 6.14 -11.33
CA PRO A 367 -35.27 5.06 -11.34
C PRO A 367 -36.60 5.38 -12.01
N ASP A 368 -36.89 6.67 -12.19
CA ASP A 368 -38.12 7.16 -12.81
C ASP A 368 -37.99 7.36 -14.33
N ARG A 369 -36.78 7.39 -14.88
CA ARG A 369 -36.52 7.77 -16.29
C ARG A 369 -35.97 6.63 -17.16
N ALA A 370 -35.29 5.66 -16.56
CA ALA A 370 -34.71 4.53 -17.28
C ALA A 370 -35.56 3.25 -17.08
N ASN A 371 -35.49 2.32 -18.03
CA ASN A 371 -36.11 0.99 -17.93
C ASN A 371 -35.35 0.12 -16.91
N LEU A 372 -35.44 0.50 -15.64
CA LEU A 372 -34.68 -0.04 -14.51
C LEU A 372 -35.33 -1.27 -13.86
N SER A 373 -36.41 -1.78 -14.44
CA SER A 373 -37.03 -3.03 -14.02
C SER A 373 -36.36 -4.27 -14.65
N SER A 374 -35.44 -4.09 -15.59
CA SER A 374 -34.61 -5.17 -16.14
C SER A 374 -33.19 -4.67 -16.32
N VAL A 375 -32.39 -4.89 -15.28
CA VAL A 375 -30.93 -4.73 -15.32
C VAL A 375 -30.32 -6.11 -15.13
N ALA A 376 -29.25 -6.41 -15.85
CA ALA A 376 -28.48 -7.62 -15.62
C ALA A 376 -27.07 -7.22 -15.18
N LEU A 377 -26.63 -7.77 -14.07
CA LEU A 377 -25.22 -7.79 -13.69
C LEU A 377 -24.62 -9.07 -14.26
N VAL A 378 -23.62 -8.93 -15.12
CA VAL A 378 -22.88 -10.05 -15.68
C VAL A 378 -21.48 -10.06 -15.10
N ARG A 379 -21.13 -11.17 -14.46
CA ARG A 379 -19.86 -11.38 -13.78
C ARG A 379 -19.13 -12.55 -14.41
N PHE A 380 -17.82 -12.44 -14.59
CA PHE A 380 -17.00 -13.56 -15.00
C PHE A 380 -16.68 -14.45 -13.79
N ASP A 381 -16.99 -15.73 -13.90
CA ASP A 381 -16.54 -16.75 -12.96
C ASP A 381 -15.27 -17.40 -13.52
N PRO A 382 -14.09 -17.10 -12.96
CA PRO A 382 -12.83 -17.61 -13.47
C PRO A 382 -12.63 -19.11 -13.22
N GLU A 383 -13.34 -19.71 -12.28
CA GLU A 383 -13.21 -21.14 -11.96
C GLU A 383 -13.92 -22.00 -13.02
N THR A 384 -15.11 -21.57 -13.42
CA THR A 384 -15.88 -22.26 -14.47
C THR A 384 -15.57 -21.72 -15.88
N GLY A 385 -14.91 -20.57 -15.96
CA GLY A 385 -14.71 -19.81 -17.20
C GLY A 385 -16.02 -19.30 -17.81
N LYS A 386 -17.12 -19.26 -17.04
CA LYS A 386 -18.44 -18.87 -17.54
C LYS A 386 -18.82 -17.47 -17.04
N ALA A 387 -19.72 -16.83 -17.78
CA ALA A 387 -20.38 -15.64 -17.28
C ALA A 387 -21.59 -16.03 -16.42
N VAL A 388 -21.68 -15.49 -15.21
CA VAL A 388 -22.84 -15.58 -14.33
C VAL A 388 -23.65 -14.31 -14.50
N GLN A 389 -24.92 -14.46 -14.85
CA GLN A 389 -25.86 -13.35 -14.97
C GLN A 389 -26.78 -13.32 -13.75
N LEU A 390 -26.86 -12.15 -13.12
CA LEU A 390 -27.82 -11.85 -12.06
C LEU A 390 -28.82 -10.81 -12.58
N ASP A 391 -30.09 -11.21 -12.66
CA ASP A 391 -31.18 -10.32 -13.05
C ASP A 391 -31.59 -9.48 -11.83
N LEU A 392 -31.52 -8.16 -11.99
CA LEU A 392 -31.72 -7.17 -10.94
C LEU A 392 -32.83 -6.19 -11.30
N ASN A 393 -33.59 -5.81 -10.28
CA ASN A 393 -34.55 -4.73 -10.32
C ASN A 393 -33.99 -3.51 -9.59
N ALA A 394 -33.39 -2.59 -10.36
CA ALA A 394 -32.77 -1.40 -9.81
C ALA A 394 -33.78 -0.50 -9.07
N ARG A 395 -35.07 -0.51 -9.44
CA ARG A 395 -36.09 0.25 -8.71
C ARG A 395 -36.30 -0.29 -7.29
N GLU A 396 -36.27 -1.60 -7.12
CA GLU A 396 -36.38 -2.24 -5.80
C GLU A 396 -35.10 -2.02 -4.99
N ALA A 397 -33.94 -2.09 -5.64
CA ALA A 397 -32.66 -1.76 -5.02
C ALA A 397 -32.64 -0.32 -4.46
N PHE A 398 -33.08 0.67 -5.25
CA PHE A 398 -33.20 2.07 -4.80
C PHE A 398 -34.23 2.28 -3.68
N ARG A 399 -35.20 1.37 -3.52
CA ARG A 399 -36.18 1.39 -2.43
C ARG A 399 -35.67 0.72 -1.15
N GLY A 400 -34.45 0.19 -1.17
CA GLY A 400 -33.80 -0.44 -0.02
C GLY A 400 -33.88 -1.97 0.01
N ASP A 401 -34.29 -2.62 -1.09
CA ASP A 401 -34.20 -4.08 -1.18
C ASP A 401 -32.74 -4.51 -1.38
N LEU A 402 -32.14 -5.03 -0.30
CA LEU A 402 -30.75 -5.49 -0.28
C LEU A 402 -30.50 -6.68 -1.22
N THR A 403 -31.52 -7.50 -1.52
CA THR A 403 -31.37 -8.64 -2.44
C THR A 403 -31.14 -8.19 -3.88
N GLN A 404 -31.56 -6.96 -4.19
CA GLN A 404 -31.38 -6.32 -5.49
C GLN A 404 -30.14 -5.41 -5.53
N ASN A 405 -29.35 -5.37 -4.45
CA ASN A 405 -28.18 -4.50 -4.33
C ASN A 405 -26.90 -5.30 -4.02
N PRO A 406 -26.46 -6.20 -4.91
CA PRO A 406 -25.24 -6.98 -4.68
C PRO A 406 -23.98 -6.09 -4.64
N PRO A 407 -22.92 -6.52 -3.92
CA PRO A 407 -21.62 -5.88 -4.01
C PRO A 407 -21.03 -6.10 -5.41
N LEU A 408 -20.36 -5.08 -5.92
CA LEU A 408 -19.72 -5.11 -7.23
C LEU A 408 -18.30 -5.65 -7.12
N GLN A 409 -17.85 -6.28 -8.20
CA GLN A 409 -16.49 -6.78 -8.36
C GLN A 409 -15.84 -6.10 -9.57
N ASP A 410 -14.51 -6.09 -9.56
CA ASP A 410 -13.76 -5.59 -10.71
C ASP A 410 -14.14 -6.34 -11.99
N ASN A 411 -14.25 -5.59 -13.09
CA ASN A 411 -14.66 -6.08 -14.41
C ASN A 411 -16.11 -6.58 -14.51
N ASP A 412 -16.96 -6.34 -13.51
CA ASP A 412 -18.39 -6.56 -13.64
C ASP A 412 -18.97 -5.76 -14.83
N VAL A 413 -19.96 -6.35 -15.51
CA VAL A 413 -20.67 -5.70 -16.62
C VAL A 413 -22.13 -5.50 -16.26
N ILE A 414 -22.55 -4.25 -16.16
CA ILE A 414 -23.94 -3.86 -15.89
C ILE A 414 -24.64 -3.55 -17.22
N VAL A 415 -25.67 -4.33 -17.53
CA VAL A 415 -26.46 -4.22 -18.76
C VAL A 415 -27.84 -3.69 -18.42
N VAL A 416 -28.20 -2.52 -18.94
CA VAL A 416 -29.50 -1.89 -18.66
C VAL A 416 -30.45 -2.02 -19.83
N GLY A 417 -31.67 -2.50 -19.54
CA GLY A 417 -32.79 -2.53 -20.45
C GLY A 417 -33.09 -3.93 -20.99
N ARG A 418 -34.38 -4.31 -20.93
CA ARG A 418 -34.88 -5.65 -21.26
C ARG A 418 -34.34 -6.23 -22.58
N ASN A 419 -34.38 -5.47 -23.68
CA ASN A 419 -33.94 -5.96 -24.99
C ASN A 419 -32.43 -6.29 -25.03
N PHE A 420 -31.61 -5.59 -24.25
CA PHE A 420 -30.18 -5.85 -24.18
C PHE A 420 -29.89 -7.04 -23.28
N VAL A 421 -30.55 -7.10 -22.12
CA VAL A 421 -30.48 -8.27 -21.24
C VAL A 421 -30.83 -9.55 -22.02
N THR A 422 -31.91 -9.54 -22.81
CA THR A 422 -32.27 -10.69 -23.65
C THR A 422 -31.22 -11.00 -24.72
N ARG A 423 -30.64 -9.99 -25.39
CA ARG A 423 -29.59 -10.21 -26.40
C ARG A 423 -28.30 -10.75 -25.81
N VAL A 424 -27.85 -10.18 -24.69
CA VAL A 424 -26.67 -10.66 -23.94
C VAL A 424 -26.89 -12.07 -23.46
N SER A 425 -28.06 -12.36 -22.87
CA SER A 425 -28.42 -13.71 -22.45
C SER A 425 -28.42 -14.69 -23.62
N TYR A 426 -28.98 -14.31 -24.78
CA TYR A 426 -28.93 -15.14 -25.98
C TYR A 426 -27.49 -15.37 -26.47
N ALA A 427 -26.67 -14.33 -26.51
CA ALA A 427 -25.28 -14.43 -26.95
C ALA A 427 -24.45 -15.32 -26.01
N LEU A 428 -24.58 -15.14 -24.69
CA LEU A 428 -23.94 -15.97 -23.68
C LEU A 428 -24.36 -17.44 -23.78
N ASN A 429 -25.64 -17.72 -24.07
CA ASN A 429 -26.13 -19.09 -24.25
C ASN A 429 -25.71 -19.71 -25.59
N THR A 430 -25.45 -18.88 -26.60
CA THR A 430 -24.98 -19.32 -27.92
C THR A 430 -23.49 -19.69 -27.89
N ILE A 431 -22.71 -18.95 -27.09
CA ILE A 431 -21.32 -19.28 -26.83
C ILE A 431 -21.27 -20.42 -25.80
N THR A 432 -21.12 -21.64 -26.32
CA THR A 432 -21.05 -22.85 -25.50
C THR A 432 -19.66 -23.12 -24.93
N GLN A 433 -18.63 -22.43 -25.43
CA GLN A 433 -17.26 -22.55 -24.94
C GLN A 433 -17.00 -21.56 -23.80
N PRO A 434 -16.37 -21.98 -22.69
CA PRO A 434 -15.99 -21.07 -21.62
C PRO A 434 -14.95 -20.06 -22.11
N PHE A 435 -14.98 -18.85 -21.53
CA PHE A 435 -13.93 -17.87 -21.73
C PHE A 435 -12.63 -18.38 -21.10
N ARG A 436 -11.51 -18.08 -21.75
CA ARG A 436 -10.18 -18.49 -21.26
C ARG A 436 -9.72 -17.64 -20.07
N ASP A 437 -10.10 -16.38 -20.07
CA ASP A 437 -9.65 -15.35 -19.13
C ASP A 437 -10.62 -14.17 -19.09
N VAL A 438 -10.39 -13.25 -18.15
CA VAL A 438 -11.13 -11.99 -18.00
C VAL A 438 -11.05 -11.17 -19.28
N LEU A 439 -9.89 -11.12 -19.94
CA LEU A 439 -9.72 -10.36 -21.18
C LEU A 439 -10.63 -10.87 -22.30
N GLY A 440 -10.70 -12.18 -22.50
CA GLY A 440 -11.61 -12.80 -23.47
C GLY A 440 -13.08 -12.53 -23.15
N PHE A 441 -13.45 -12.55 -21.87
CA PHE A 441 -14.79 -12.14 -21.41
C PHE A 441 -15.07 -10.67 -21.76
N LEU A 442 -14.15 -9.75 -21.45
CA LEU A 442 -14.32 -8.33 -21.73
C LEU A 442 -14.37 -8.02 -23.22
N LEU A 443 -13.52 -8.66 -24.03
CA LEU A 443 -13.49 -8.53 -25.49
C LEU A 443 -14.77 -9.06 -26.14
N PHE A 444 -15.42 -10.06 -25.54
CA PHE A 444 -16.73 -10.52 -26.03
C PHE A 444 -17.80 -9.44 -25.94
N PHE A 445 -17.84 -8.68 -24.83
CA PHE A 445 -18.74 -7.55 -24.72
C PHE A 445 -18.38 -6.45 -25.72
N ASP A 446 -17.09 -6.15 -25.88
CA ASP A 446 -16.64 -5.19 -26.90
C ASP A 446 -17.14 -5.58 -28.31
N GLY A 447 -16.94 -6.85 -28.70
CA GLY A 447 -17.31 -7.37 -30.01
C GLY A 447 -18.81 -7.42 -30.31
N ILE A 448 -19.66 -7.78 -29.32
CA ILE A 448 -21.12 -7.80 -29.52
C ILE A 448 -21.66 -6.41 -29.88
N PHE A 449 -21.06 -5.35 -29.33
CA PHE A 449 -21.63 -4.00 -29.44
C PHE A 449 -20.97 -3.14 -30.52
N ASP A 450 -19.72 -3.43 -30.92
CA ASP A 450 -19.04 -2.71 -32.01
C ASP A 450 -19.47 -3.19 -33.41
N GLU A 451 -19.71 -4.49 -33.60
CA GLU A 451 -20.04 -4.98 -34.95
C GLU A 451 -21.49 -4.74 -35.37
N GLY A 452 -22.38 -4.34 -34.44
CA GLY A 452 -23.82 -4.25 -34.74
C GLY A 452 -24.41 -5.55 -35.27
N VAL A 453 -23.71 -6.67 -35.08
CA VAL A 453 -24.11 -8.02 -35.47
C VAL A 453 -25.08 -8.50 -34.40
N PHE A 454 -26.27 -7.90 -34.39
CA PHE A 454 -27.58 -8.42 -33.98
C PHE A 454 -28.65 -7.32 -34.10
#